data_AF-A0A9E4UQD2-F1
#
_entry.id   AF-A0A9E4UQD2-F1
#
_cell.length_a   1.000
_cell.length_b   1.000
_cell.length_c   1.000
_cell.angle_alpha   90.00
_cell.angle_beta   90.00
_cell.angle_gamma   90.00
#
_symmetry.space_group_name_H-M   'P 1'
#
loop_
_entity.id
_entity.type
_entity.pdbx_description
1 polymer ?
#
loop_
_entity_poly.entity_id
_entity_poly.type
_entity_poly.pdbx_seq_one_letter_code
_entity_poly.pdbx_strand_id
1 'polypeptide(L)'
;MNFLDIVLIVILIGATIQGLKTGLIGAAVNTAALIIGWMLAGQLSDDVGDIISGSIASDTIVTVISYVVIMAVSLFVGRMAWKTIKPIVGLATLGMVSTVDRVGGVALGLVTGFVVTGAIIIVLARFTYNFDLPDEGVAGAVATRVPQVQGTKEFVEDALKESSIVPTFIKVTDALPGSALGFIPSDFKASFDILKSRIDA
;
A
#
# COMPACT_ATOMS: atom_id res chain seq x y z
N MET A 1 3.20 2.43 -20.73
CA MET A 1 2.99 1.36 -19.73
C MET A 1 4.34 0.78 -19.38
N ASN A 2 4.81 1.09 -18.18
CA ASN A 2 6.12 0.63 -17.70
C ASN A 2 5.97 -0.67 -16.87
N PHE A 3 7.07 -1.17 -16.32
CA PHE A 3 7.03 -2.39 -15.51
C PHE A 3 6.16 -2.24 -14.26
N LEU A 4 6.12 -1.04 -13.65
CA LEU A 4 5.30 -0.76 -12.46
C LEU A 4 3.82 -0.92 -12.81
N ASP A 5 3.38 -0.40 -13.96
CA ASP A 5 2.00 -0.56 -14.41
C ASP A 5 1.61 -2.04 -14.53
N ILE A 6 2.51 -2.88 -15.07
CA ILE A 6 2.28 -4.32 -15.19
C ILE A 6 2.10 -4.95 -13.81
N VAL A 7 2.99 -4.65 -12.86
CA VAL A 7 2.92 -5.18 -11.49
C VAL A 7 1.61 -4.75 -10.80
N LEU A 8 1.25 -3.47 -10.89
CA LEU A 8 0.03 -2.93 -10.28
C LEU A 8 -1.24 -3.53 -10.92
N ILE A 9 -1.26 -3.75 -12.23
CA ILE A 9 -2.36 -4.43 -12.92
C ILE A 9 -2.47 -5.88 -12.47
N VAL A 10 -1.36 -6.61 -12.35
CA VAL A 10 -1.37 -8.00 -11.86
C VAL A 10 -1.95 -8.07 -10.45
N ILE A 11 -1.58 -7.14 -9.57
CA ILE A 11 -2.13 -7.05 -8.20
C ILE A 11 -3.63 -6.76 -8.24
N LEU A 12 -4.05 -5.82 -9.07
CA LEU A 12 -5.45 -5.41 -9.19
C LEU A 12 -6.33 -6.54 -9.76
N ILE A 13 -5.85 -7.25 -10.79
CA ILE A 13 -6.48 -8.46 -11.33
C ILE A 13 -6.52 -9.56 -10.26
N GLY A 14 -5.41 -9.79 -9.55
CA GLY A 14 -5.31 -10.77 -8.48
C GLY A 14 -6.32 -10.53 -7.36
N ALA A 15 -6.43 -9.28 -6.89
CA ALA A 15 -7.39 -8.87 -5.88
C ALA A 15 -8.83 -9.02 -6.37
N THR A 16 -9.09 -8.69 -7.64
CA THR A 16 -10.41 -8.87 -8.27
C THR A 16 -10.81 -10.34 -8.36
N ILE A 17 -9.90 -11.22 -8.81
CA ILE A 17 -10.12 -12.68 -8.86
C ILE A 17 -10.30 -13.23 -7.44
N GLN A 18 -9.56 -12.72 -6.47
CA GLN A 18 -9.72 -13.12 -5.08
C GLN A 18 -11.10 -12.70 -4.55
N GLY A 19 -11.56 -11.48 -4.85
CA GLY A 19 -12.90 -11.00 -4.52
C GLY A 19 -13.99 -11.88 -5.12
N LEU A 20 -13.85 -12.26 -6.39
CA LEU A 20 -14.76 -13.20 -7.07
C LEU A 20 -14.82 -14.56 -6.36
N LYS A 21 -13.68 -15.11 -5.92
CA LYS A 21 -13.60 -16.40 -5.21
C LYS A 21 -14.15 -16.34 -3.79
N THR A 22 -14.07 -15.17 -3.16
CA THR A 22 -14.41 -14.97 -1.74
C THR A 22 -15.88 -14.61 -1.55
N GLY A 23 -16.51 -13.97 -2.55
CA GLY A 23 -17.87 -13.43 -2.45
C GLY A 23 -17.89 -12.04 -1.82
N LEU A 24 -19.06 -11.39 -1.80
CA LEU A 24 -19.27 -10.02 -1.33
C LEU A 24 -18.95 -9.91 0.15
N ILE A 25 -19.53 -10.80 0.97
CA ILE A 25 -19.37 -10.71 2.44
C ILE A 25 -17.90 -10.89 2.82
N GLY A 26 -17.19 -11.83 2.19
CA GLY A 26 -15.78 -12.04 2.50
C GLY A 26 -14.83 -11.04 1.91
N ALA A 27 -15.13 -10.52 0.72
CA ALA A 27 -14.42 -9.37 0.19
C ALA A 27 -14.62 -8.14 1.10
N ALA A 28 -15.80 -7.93 1.68
CA ALA A 28 -16.07 -6.83 2.61
C ALA A 28 -15.24 -6.95 3.89
N VAL A 29 -15.22 -8.14 4.50
CA VAL A 29 -14.41 -8.41 5.70
C VAL A 29 -12.92 -8.20 5.40
N ASN A 30 -12.42 -8.71 4.27
CA ASN A 30 -11.01 -8.53 3.88
C ASN A 30 -10.67 -7.06 3.61
N THR A 31 -11.54 -6.34 2.90
CA THR A 31 -11.36 -4.90 2.61
C THR A 31 -11.33 -4.10 3.90
N ALA A 32 -12.27 -4.37 4.82
CA ALA A 32 -12.32 -3.70 6.12
C ALA A 32 -11.07 -3.98 6.96
N ALA A 33 -10.64 -5.25 7.03
CA ALA A 33 -9.42 -5.63 7.73
C ALA A 33 -8.17 -4.95 7.14
N LEU A 34 -8.09 -4.82 5.82
CA LEU A 34 -7.01 -4.12 5.14
C LEU A 34 -7.01 -2.63 5.47
N ILE A 35 -8.17 -1.96 5.43
CA ILE A 35 -8.28 -0.53 5.76
C ILE A 35 -7.90 -0.30 7.22
N ILE A 36 -8.42 -1.12 8.15
CA ILE A 36 -8.09 -1.01 9.57
C ILE A 36 -6.59 -1.25 9.79
N GLY A 37 -6.02 -2.30 9.18
CA GLY A 37 -4.59 -2.59 9.27
C GLY A 37 -3.72 -1.47 8.71
N TRP A 38 -4.12 -0.86 7.60
CA TRP A 38 -3.45 0.31 7.03
C TRP A 38 -3.47 1.50 7.98
N MET A 39 -4.59 1.77 8.64
CA MET A 39 -4.69 2.86 9.63
C MET A 39 -3.85 2.59 10.87
N LEU A 40 -3.86 1.34 11.36
CA LEU A 40 -3.02 0.93 12.50
C LEU A 40 -1.52 0.99 12.16
N ALA A 41 -1.15 0.70 10.92
CA ALA A 41 0.23 0.83 10.47
C ALA A 41 0.77 2.27 10.60
N GLY A 42 -0.07 3.28 10.36
CA GLY A 42 0.30 4.68 10.54
C GLY A 42 0.42 5.11 12.00
N GLN A 43 -0.16 4.36 12.93
CA GLN A 43 -0.06 4.65 14.37
C GLN A 43 1.06 3.86 15.05
N LEU A 44 1.32 2.64 14.58
CA LEU A 44 2.27 1.70 15.17
C LEU A 44 3.60 1.66 14.42
N SER A 45 3.77 2.45 13.35
CA SER A 45 5.02 2.48 12.57
C SER A 45 6.22 2.90 13.41
N ASP A 46 6.02 3.82 14.35
CA ASP A 46 7.09 4.36 15.19
C ASP A 46 7.52 3.33 16.24
N ASP A 47 6.56 2.71 16.93
CA ASP A 47 6.81 1.64 17.91
C ASP A 47 7.50 0.41 17.29
N VAL A 48 7.09 0.02 16.07
CA VAL A 48 7.71 -1.09 15.34
C VAL A 48 9.07 -0.67 14.77
N GLY A 49 9.20 0.59 14.35
CA GLY A 49 10.45 1.18 13.91
C GLY A 49 11.52 1.16 14.99
N ASP A 50 11.15 1.49 16.23
CA ASP A 50 12.04 1.48 17.39
C ASP A 50 12.58 0.08 17.75
N ILE A 51 11.79 -0.97 17.50
CA ILE A 51 12.24 -2.36 17.68
C ILE A 51 13.23 -2.75 16.57
N ILE A 52 13.06 -2.22 15.36
CA ILE A 52 13.87 -2.54 14.18
C ILE A 52 15.17 -1.70 14.12
N SER A 53 15.14 -0.46 14.62
CA SER A 53 16.25 0.49 14.60
C SER A 53 17.46 0.07 15.46
N GLY A 54 17.32 -0.97 16.28
CA GLY A 54 18.45 -1.66 16.94
C GLY A 54 19.50 -2.25 15.98
N SER A 55 19.24 -2.28 14.66
CA SER A 55 20.16 -2.76 13.61
C SER A 55 20.40 -1.73 12.51
N ILE A 56 21.40 -0.85 12.68
CA ILE A 56 22.23 -0.11 11.68
C ILE A 56 21.56 0.30 10.34
N ALA A 57 20.28 0.66 10.32
CA ALA A 57 19.58 1.13 9.13
C ALA A 57 19.15 2.59 9.33
N SER A 58 19.11 3.39 8.26
CA SER A 58 18.63 4.77 8.34
C SER A 58 17.14 4.80 8.71
N ASP A 59 16.74 5.83 9.45
CA ASP A 59 15.37 6.04 9.96
C ASP A 59 14.28 5.89 8.88
N THR A 60 14.56 6.36 7.66
CA THR A 60 13.70 6.18 6.48
C THR A 60 13.52 4.72 6.07
N ILE A 61 14.61 3.91 6.03
CA ILE A 61 14.54 2.48 5.67
C ILE A 61 13.75 1.73 6.75
N VAL A 62 14.02 2.04 8.01
CA VAL A 62 13.33 1.43 9.15
C VAL A 62 11.83 1.69 9.07
N THR A 63 11.41 2.92 8.76
CA THR A 63 9.98 3.25 8.64
C THR A 63 9.32 2.51 7.47
N VAL A 64 9.98 2.47 6.30
CA VAL A 64 9.47 1.74 5.13
C VAL A 64 9.31 0.24 5.42
N ILE A 65 10.33 -0.37 6.03
CA ILE A 65 10.30 -1.80 6.40
C ILE A 65 9.21 -2.06 7.43
N SER A 66 9.09 -1.22 8.46
CA SER A 66 8.06 -1.33 9.49
C SER A 66 6.66 -1.30 8.86
N TYR A 67 6.43 -0.39 7.92
CA TYR A 67 5.15 -0.31 7.20
C TYR A 67 4.87 -1.57 6.38
N VAL A 68 5.85 -2.08 5.64
CA VAL A 68 5.72 -3.32 4.85
C VAL A 68 5.42 -4.52 5.75
N VAL A 69 6.10 -4.62 6.90
CA VAL A 69 5.89 -5.69 7.88
C VAL A 69 4.49 -5.61 8.49
N ILE A 70 4.05 -4.43 8.95
CA ILE A 70 2.71 -4.26 9.52
C ILE A 70 1.63 -4.56 8.48
N MET A 71 1.85 -4.17 7.22
CA MET A 71 0.95 -4.50 6.11
C MET A 71 0.87 -6.00 5.85
N ALA A 72 2.01 -6.69 5.83
CA ALA A 72 2.05 -8.14 5.68
C ALA A 72 1.32 -8.86 6.83
N VAL A 73 1.54 -8.41 8.08
CA VAL A 73 0.86 -8.92 9.28
C VAL A 73 -0.65 -8.65 9.20
N SER A 74 -1.07 -7.47 8.79
CA SER A 74 -2.49 -7.11 8.63
C SER A 74 -3.20 -7.98 7.60
N LEU A 75 -2.55 -8.22 6.44
CA LEU A 75 -3.06 -9.14 5.42
C LEU A 75 -3.17 -10.58 5.95
N PHE A 76 -2.21 -11.01 6.78
CA PHE A 76 -2.22 -12.32 7.41
C PHE A 76 -3.38 -12.44 8.41
N VAL A 77 -3.55 -11.46 9.29
CA VAL A 77 -4.67 -11.39 10.26
C VAL A 77 -6.01 -11.35 9.54
N GLY A 78 -6.16 -10.53 8.49
CA GLY A 78 -7.37 -10.47 7.68
C GLY A 78 -7.74 -11.81 7.05
N ARG A 79 -6.76 -12.52 6.46
CA ARG A 79 -6.96 -13.89 5.95
C ARG A 79 -7.38 -14.86 7.05
N MET A 80 -6.78 -14.76 8.23
CA MET A 80 -7.11 -15.62 9.36
C MET A 80 -8.53 -15.35 9.89
N ALA A 81 -8.90 -14.08 10.02
CA ALA A 81 -10.24 -13.66 10.42
C ALA A 81 -11.31 -14.16 9.43
N TRP A 82 -11.07 -14.02 8.12
CA TRP A 82 -11.98 -14.54 7.10
C TRP A 82 -12.14 -16.06 7.21
N LYS A 83 -11.05 -16.82 7.44
CA LYS A 83 -11.12 -18.27 7.61
C LYS A 83 -12.06 -18.68 8.75
N THR A 84 -12.07 -17.92 9.84
CA THR A 84 -12.93 -18.15 11.02
C THR A 84 -14.39 -17.74 10.77
N ILE A 85 -14.62 -16.65 10.02
CA ILE A 85 -15.96 -16.11 9.75
C ILE A 85 -16.68 -16.89 8.62
N LYS A 86 -15.91 -17.38 7.64
CA LYS A 86 -16.41 -18.13 6.47
C LYS A 86 -17.42 -19.24 6.81
N PRO A 87 -17.20 -20.14 7.78
CA PRO A 87 -18.17 -21.19 8.11
C PRO A 87 -19.50 -20.63 8.65
N ILE A 88 -19.46 -19.55 9.43
CA ILE A 88 -20.66 -18.92 10.02
C ILE A 88 -21.50 -18.26 8.92
N VAL A 89 -20.86 -17.55 8.00
CA VAL A 89 -21.51 -16.91 6.85
C VAL A 89 -22.07 -17.96 5.89
N GLY A 90 -21.35 -19.06 5.66
CA GLY A 90 -21.81 -20.15 4.81
C GLY A 90 -23.08 -20.83 5.34
N LEU A 91 -23.21 -20.94 6.66
CA LEU A 91 -24.42 -21.46 7.31
C LEU A 91 -25.57 -20.46 7.26
N ALA A 92 -25.30 -19.17 7.52
CA ALA A 92 -26.33 -18.12 7.54
C ALA A 92 -26.94 -17.82 6.17
N THR A 93 -26.17 -17.98 5.09
CA THR A 93 -26.61 -17.68 3.71
C THR A 93 -27.18 -18.89 2.96
N LEU A 94 -27.22 -20.08 3.60
CA LEU A 94 -27.73 -21.34 3.03
C LEU A 94 -27.13 -21.70 1.64
N GLY A 95 -26.02 -21.09 1.24
CA GLY A 95 -25.42 -21.25 -0.09
C GLY A 95 -26.24 -20.68 -1.27
N MET A 96 -27.32 -19.92 -1.02
CA MET A 96 -28.32 -19.59 -2.05
C MET A 96 -28.10 -18.27 -2.82
N VAL A 97 -27.11 -17.45 -2.48
CA VAL A 97 -26.85 -16.16 -3.16
C VAL A 97 -25.58 -16.26 -3.99
N SER A 98 -25.52 -17.09 -5.02
CA SER A 98 -24.23 -17.44 -5.64
C SER A 98 -23.72 -16.45 -6.71
N THR A 99 -24.60 -15.69 -7.38
CA THR A 99 -24.19 -14.79 -8.48
C THR A 99 -24.05 -13.33 -8.05
N VAL A 100 -25.02 -12.79 -7.31
CA VAL A 100 -24.95 -11.40 -6.80
C VAL A 100 -23.79 -11.23 -5.80
N ASP A 101 -23.56 -12.25 -4.97
CA ASP A 101 -22.41 -12.30 -4.04
C ASP A 101 -21.08 -12.29 -4.79
N ARG A 102 -20.97 -12.98 -5.94
CA ARG A 102 -19.76 -12.98 -6.77
C ARG A 102 -19.51 -11.63 -7.43
N VAL A 103 -20.55 -10.98 -7.96
CA VAL A 103 -20.42 -9.64 -8.57
C VAL A 103 -20.07 -8.59 -7.52
N GLY A 104 -20.70 -8.66 -6.35
CA GLY A 104 -20.34 -7.81 -5.20
C GLY A 104 -18.89 -8.06 -4.72
N GLY A 105 -18.47 -9.33 -4.70
CA GLY A 105 -17.09 -9.72 -4.41
C GLY A 105 -16.08 -9.15 -5.41
N VAL A 106 -16.41 -9.10 -6.71
CA VAL A 106 -15.58 -8.45 -7.74
C VAL A 106 -15.43 -6.95 -7.46
N ALA A 107 -16.53 -6.25 -7.17
CA ALA A 107 -16.49 -4.82 -6.87
C ALA A 107 -15.62 -4.51 -5.64
N LEU A 108 -15.77 -5.27 -4.56
CA LEU A 108 -14.94 -5.11 -3.36
C LEU A 108 -13.50 -5.58 -3.56
N GLY A 109 -13.28 -6.59 -4.41
CA GLY A 109 -11.94 -7.00 -4.83
C GLY A 109 -11.20 -5.91 -5.59
N LEU A 110 -11.91 -5.14 -6.44
CA LEU A 110 -11.37 -3.95 -7.09
C LEU A 110 -11.02 -2.86 -6.08
N VAL A 111 -11.88 -2.59 -5.10
CA VAL A 111 -11.58 -1.63 -4.02
C VAL A 111 -10.36 -2.06 -3.23
N THR A 112 -10.28 -3.34 -2.86
CA THR A 112 -9.11 -3.92 -2.19
C THR A 112 -7.84 -3.74 -3.03
N GLY A 113 -7.91 -4.09 -4.33
CA GLY A 113 -6.80 -3.93 -5.26
C GLY A 113 -6.34 -2.48 -5.40
N PHE A 114 -7.29 -1.54 -5.47
CA PHE A 114 -7.00 -0.11 -5.49
C PHE A 114 -6.28 0.34 -4.22
N VAL A 115 -6.74 -0.09 -3.04
CA VAL A 115 -6.07 0.21 -1.76
C VAL A 115 -4.64 -0.34 -1.73
N VAL A 116 -4.42 -1.59 -2.13
CA VAL A 116 -3.07 -2.19 -2.16
C VAL A 116 -2.16 -1.50 -3.17
N THR A 117 -2.66 -1.20 -4.37
CA THR A 117 -1.91 -0.45 -5.38
C THR A 117 -1.54 0.94 -4.87
N GLY A 118 -2.47 1.64 -4.22
CA GLY A 118 -2.23 2.94 -3.60
C GLY A 118 -1.17 2.87 -2.51
N ALA A 119 -1.26 1.88 -1.64
CA ALA A 119 -0.25 1.62 -0.61
C ALA A 119 1.15 1.46 -1.21
N ILE A 120 1.29 0.69 -2.29
CA ILE A 120 2.57 0.50 -2.97
C ILE A 120 3.09 1.82 -3.55
N ILE A 121 2.24 2.59 -4.24
CA ILE A 121 2.63 3.89 -4.81
C ILE A 121 3.12 4.84 -3.72
N ILE A 122 2.40 4.92 -2.59
CA ILE A 122 2.75 5.76 -1.44
C ILE A 122 4.09 5.34 -0.84
N VAL A 123 4.33 4.04 -0.65
CA VAL A 123 5.58 3.51 -0.12
C VAL A 123 6.76 3.78 -1.08
N LEU A 124 6.56 3.57 -2.38
CA LEU A 124 7.58 3.87 -3.39
C LEU A 124 7.88 5.38 -3.45
N ALA A 125 6.87 6.23 -3.36
CA ALA A 125 7.05 7.68 -3.29
C ALA A 125 7.91 8.08 -2.09
N ARG A 126 7.65 7.51 -0.91
CA ARG A 126 8.46 7.77 0.29
C ARG A 126 9.89 7.27 0.15
N PHE A 127 10.09 6.10 -0.42
CA PHE A 127 11.41 5.56 -0.70
C PHE A 127 12.22 6.46 -1.64
N THR A 128 11.58 7.03 -2.67
CA THR A 128 12.23 7.93 -3.63
C THR A 128 12.51 9.32 -3.03
N TYR A 129 11.52 9.94 -2.38
CA TYR A 129 11.56 11.39 -2.08
C TYR A 129 11.85 11.77 -0.61
N ASN A 130 11.63 10.90 0.39
CA ASN A 130 11.93 11.23 1.80
C ASN A 130 13.26 10.62 2.27
N PHE A 131 14.14 10.41 1.31
CA PHE A 131 15.42 9.77 1.51
C PHE A 131 16.51 10.79 1.22
N ASP A 132 16.30 12.03 1.67
CA ASP A 132 17.37 13.00 1.84
C ASP A 132 18.16 12.56 3.08
N LEU A 133 19.25 11.83 2.83
CA LEU A 133 20.33 11.79 3.79
C LEU A 133 20.82 13.23 3.89
N PRO A 134 20.94 13.82 5.09
CA PRO A 134 21.45 15.18 5.23
C PRO A 134 22.71 15.33 4.37
N ASP A 135 22.71 16.30 3.46
CA ASP A 135 23.84 16.57 2.55
C ASP A 135 25.14 16.85 3.32
N GLU A 136 25.01 17.16 4.61
CA GLU A 136 26.10 17.48 5.50
C GLU A 136 26.17 16.48 6.68
N GLY A 137 27.31 15.80 6.77
CA GLY A 137 27.65 14.89 7.87
C GLY A 137 28.10 13.51 7.41
N VAL A 138 28.46 12.66 8.38
CA VAL A 138 28.97 11.29 8.15
C VAL A 138 27.97 10.45 7.33
N ALA A 139 26.67 10.76 7.40
CA ALA A 139 25.61 10.12 6.62
C ALA A 139 25.69 10.43 5.10
N GLY A 140 26.00 11.68 4.69
CA GLY A 140 26.18 12.06 3.28
C GLY A 140 27.45 11.46 2.65
N ALA A 141 28.49 11.23 3.45
CA ALA A 141 29.70 10.52 3.04
C ALA A 141 29.49 9.00 2.87
N VAL A 142 28.47 8.42 3.50
CA VAL A 142 28.05 7.02 3.31
C VAL A 142 27.06 6.91 2.14
N ALA A 143 26.20 7.92 1.93
CA ALA A 143 25.28 8.03 0.79
C ALA A 143 26.03 7.95 -0.56
N THR A 144 27.14 8.68 -0.68
CA THR A 144 28.03 8.69 -1.84
C THR A 144 28.81 7.38 -2.01
N ARG A 145 28.84 6.50 -0.99
CA ARG A 145 29.52 5.20 -1.02
C ARG A 145 28.60 4.01 -1.28
N VAL A 146 27.29 4.22 -1.40
CA VAL A 146 26.35 3.19 -1.87
C VAL A 146 25.71 3.60 -3.20
N PRO A 147 26.46 3.59 -4.32
CA PRO A 147 25.95 3.92 -5.66
C PRO A 147 24.69 3.15 -6.05
N GLN A 148 24.52 1.93 -5.51
CA GLN A 148 23.36 1.09 -5.77
C GLN A 148 22.03 1.70 -5.27
N VAL A 149 22.06 2.49 -4.18
CA VAL A 149 20.82 3.08 -3.63
C VAL A 149 20.35 4.25 -4.49
N GLN A 150 21.26 5.13 -4.96
CA GLN A 150 20.90 6.24 -5.85
C GLN A 150 20.33 5.75 -7.19
N GLY A 151 21.00 4.78 -7.84
CA GLY A 151 20.48 4.21 -9.08
C GLY A 151 19.14 3.49 -8.90
N THR A 152 18.89 2.90 -7.72
CA THR A 152 17.57 2.30 -7.40
C THR A 152 16.49 3.37 -7.23
N LYS A 153 16.81 4.52 -6.62
CA LYS A 153 15.86 5.63 -6.48
C LYS A 153 15.47 6.24 -7.81
N GLU A 154 16.45 6.53 -8.68
CA GLU A 154 16.21 7.05 -10.02
C GLU A 154 15.32 6.10 -10.81
N PHE A 155 15.65 4.79 -10.80
CA PHE A 155 14.83 3.78 -11.43
C PHE A 155 13.38 3.74 -10.91
N VAL A 156 13.17 3.85 -9.59
CA VAL A 156 11.83 3.90 -8.99
C VAL A 156 11.12 5.22 -9.32
N GLU A 157 11.84 6.35 -9.35
CA GLU A 157 11.30 7.65 -9.73
C GLU A 157 10.80 7.64 -11.18
N ASP A 158 11.60 7.13 -12.11
CA ASP A 158 11.23 6.97 -13.52
C ASP A 158 10.03 6.03 -13.64
N ALA A 159 10.00 4.94 -12.88
CA ALA A 159 8.87 4.03 -12.83
C ALA A 159 7.58 4.69 -12.28
N LEU A 160 7.68 5.63 -11.34
CA LEU A 160 6.53 6.38 -10.85
C LEU A 160 6.06 7.42 -11.88
N LYS A 161 6.99 8.14 -12.53
CA LYS A 161 6.71 9.18 -13.52
C LYS A 161 6.11 8.64 -14.80
N GLU A 162 6.67 7.56 -15.34
CA GLU A 162 6.22 6.96 -16.59
C GLU A 162 4.96 6.09 -16.42
N SER A 163 4.49 5.90 -15.18
CA SER A 163 3.31 5.09 -14.88
C SER A 163 2.04 5.74 -15.40
N SER A 164 1.21 4.97 -16.09
CA SER A 164 -0.12 5.41 -16.51
C SER A 164 -1.16 5.30 -15.37
N ILE A 165 -0.86 4.51 -14.34
CA ILE A 165 -1.77 4.25 -13.20
C ILE A 165 -1.61 5.31 -12.11
N VAL A 166 -0.39 5.77 -11.84
CA VAL A 166 -0.09 6.77 -10.79
C VAL A 166 -0.93 8.05 -10.95
N PRO A 167 -1.07 8.68 -12.13
CA PRO A 167 -1.93 9.85 -12.29
C PRO A 167 -3.41 9.56 -12.00
N THR A 168 -3.88 8.36 -12.34
CA THR A 168 -5.26 7.94 -12.04
C THR A 168 -5.47 7.78 -10.55
N PHE A 169 -4.50 7.19 -9.85
CA PHE A 169 -4.51 7.07 -8.40
C PHE A 169 -4.54 8.43 -7.70
N ILE A 170 -3.71 9.39 -8.14
CA ILE A 170 -3.69 10.76 -7.62
C ILE A 170 -5.07 11.43 -7.79
N LYS A 171 -5.68 11.31 -8.97
CA LYS A 171 -7.03 11.88 -9.22
C LYS A 171 -8.10 11.29 -8.31
N VAL A 172 -8.08 9.97 -8.09
CA VAL A 172 -9.04 9.31 -7.20
C VAL A 172 -8.83 9.74 -5.75
N THR A 173 -7.57 9.84 -5.31
CA THR A 173 -7.26 10.28 -3.94
C THR A 173 -7.60 11.74 -3.70
N ASP A 174 -7.39 12.63 -4.68
CA ASP A 174 -7.81 14.04 -4.61
C ASP A 174 -9.34 14.20 -4.60
N ALA A 175 -10.06 13.32 -5.28
CA ALA A 175 -11.52 13.31 -5.30
C ALA A 175 -12.14 12.81 -3.98
N LEU A 176 -11.36 12.11 -3.15
CA LEU A 176 -11.78 11.72 -1.81
C LEU A 176 -11.62 12.91 -0.86
N PRO A 177 -12.65 13.27 -0.06
CA PRO A 177 -12.52 14.35 0.90
C PRO A 177 -11.35 14.06 1.86
N GLY A 178 -10.34 14.93 1.85
CA GLY A 178 -9.03 14.72 2.51
C GLY A 178 -9.06 14.50 4.03
N SER A 179 -10.23 14.63 4.65
CA SER A 179 -10.51 14.37 6.07
C SER A 179 -11.28 13.06 6.35
N ALA A 180 -11.78 12.35 5.33
CA ALA A 180 -12.72 11.24 5.54
C ALA A 180 -12.09 9.85 5.70
N LEU A 181 -10.81 9.64 5.34
CA LEU A 181 -10.22 8.29 5.39
C LEU A 181 -8.81 8.17 5.99
N GLY A 182 -8.08 9.27 6.24
CA GLY A 182 -6.69 9.16 6.74
C GLY A 182 -5.82 8.22 5.89
N PHE A 183 -6.15 8.07 4.61
CA PHE A 183 -5.61 7.02 3.74
C PHE A 183 -4.13 7.23 3.43
N ILE A 184 -3.67 8.48 3.39
CA ILE A 184 -2.24 8.77 3.30
C ILE A 184 -1.78 9.10 4.72
N PRO A 185 -0.92 8.27 5.34
CA PRO A 185 -0.40 8.55 6.67
C PRO A 185 0.44 9.83 6.64
N SER A 186 0.47 10.55 7.76
CA SER A 186 1.17 11.84 7.89
C SER A 186 2.60 11.79 7.37
N ASP A 187 3.31 10.71 7.67
CA ASP A 187 4.74 10.57 7.39
C ASP A 187 5.05 10.28 5.92
N PHE A 188 4.02 9.94 5.13
CA PHE A 188 4.13 9.73 3.69
C PHE A 188 3.59 10.92 2.90
N LYS A 189 2.88 11.85 3.55
CA LYS A 189 2.20 12.97 2.89
C LYS A 189 3.18 13.85 2.11
N ALA A 190 4.30 14.21 2.71
CA ALA A 190 5.32 15.04 2.04
C ALA A 190 5.84 14.38 0.75
N SER A 191 6.15 13.09 0.80
CA SER A 191 6.62 12.34 -0.37
C SER A 191 5.56 12.20 -1.45
N PHE A 192 4.31 12.02 -1.03
CA PHE A 192 3.18 11.93 -1.95
C PHE A 192 2.90 13.28 -2.64
N ASP A 193 3.00 14.39 -1.90
CA ASP A 193 2.85 15.74 -2.46
C ASP A 193 3.98 16.05 -3.47
N ILE A 194 5.22 15.62 -3.18
CA ILE A 194 6.34 15.72 -4.14
C ILE A 194 6.07 14.88 -5.39
N LEU A 195 5.62 13.63 -5.23
CA LEU A 195 5.25 12.77 -6.36
C LEU A 195 4.20 13.46 -7.23
N LYS A 196 3.15 14.01 -6.62
CA LYS A 196 2.10 14.74 -7.33
C LYS A 196 2.66 15.90 -8.15
N SER A 197 3.51 16.72 -7.53
CA SER A 197 4.18 17.82 -8.23
C SER A 197 5.05 17.35 -9.40
N ARG A 198 5.63 16.15 -9.35
CA ARG A 198 6.46 15.59 -10.44
C ARG A 198 5.64 15.01 -11.58
N ILE A 199 4.41 14.59 -11.32
CA ILE A 199 3.48 14.06 -12.35
C ILE A 199 2.77 15.20 -13.10
N ASP A 200 2.51 16.31 -12.41
CA ASP A 200 1.83 17.48 -12.98
C ASP A 200 2.80 18.45 -13.69
N ALA A 201 4.11 18.22 -13.62
CA ALA A 201 5.17 19.04 -14.23
C ALA A 201 5.54 18.58 -15.65
#